data_AF-A0A947AHT5-F1
#
_entry.id   AF-A0A947AHT5-F1
#
_cell.length_a   1.000
_cell.length_b   1.000
_cell.length_c   1.000
_cell.angle_alpha   90.00
_cell.angle_beta   90.00
_cell.angle_gamma   90.00
#
_symmetry.space_group_name_H-M   'P 1'
#
loop_
_entity.id
_entity.type
_entity.pdbx_description
1 polymer ?
#
loop_
_entity_poly.entity_id
_entity_poly.type
_entity_poly.pdbx_seq_one_letter_code
_entity_poly.pdbx_strand_id
1 'polypeptide(L)'
;DSPGVFQVETAMGAAISLFEGATAVKVPRVRFFPVKKCSDLLALRSDCFVFSNQKNLTINPIRVVQNKLDSVKIDLDPEYYGKIDQLEERFKNGVPSLVDCESLTIKGDVFFQPNVTIKGKVKIENSKKSSVDIKEGSVIEGDLTL
;
A
#
# COMPACT_ATOMS: atom_id res chain seq x y z
N ASP A 1 2.85 -24.35 -17.31
CA ASP A 1 4.03 -23.48 -17.43
C ASP A 1 4.17 -22.93 -18.84
N SER A 2 4.39 -21.62 -18.96
CA SER A 2 4.72 -20.98 -20.22
C SER A 2 6.24 -20.97 -20.45
N PRO A 3 6.72 -20.97 -21.70
CA PRO A 3 8.13 -20.81 -22.00
C PRO A 3 8.71 -19.51 -21.43
N GLY A 4 9.97 -19.54 -20.99
CA GLY A 4 10.71 -18.34 -20.61
C GLY A 4 11.00 -17.46 -21.82
N VAL A 5 11.00 -16.13 -21.62
CA VAL A 5 11.24 -15.13 -22.67
C VAL A 5 12.13 -14.01 -22.16
N PHE A 6 12.75 -13.27 -23.09
CA PHE A 6 13.42 -12.01 -22.79
C PHE A 6 12.55 -10.84 -23.24
N GLN A 7 12.42 -9.82 -22.39
CA GLN A 7 11.78 -8.55 -22.72
C GLN A 7 12.86 -7.49 -22.88
N VAL A 8 12.97 -6.92 -24.08
CA VAL A 8 13.93 -5.86 -24.39
C VAL A 8 13.22 -4.52 -24.21
N GLU A 9 13.65 -3.74 -23.21
CA GLU A 9 13.00 -2.48 -22.83
C GLU A 9 14.03 -1.34 -22.77
N THR A 10 13.56 -0.10 -22.96
CA THR A 10 14.33 1.12 -22.70
C THR A 10 13.53 2.05 -21.78
N ALA A 11 14.21 2.88 -20.99
CA ALA A 11 13.57 3.80 -20.07
C ALA A 11 13.62 5.23 -20.59
N MET A 12 12.48 5.93 -20.62
CA MET A 12 12.42 7.33 -21.08
C MET A 12 13.38 8.26 -20.32
N GLY A 13 13.62 8.00 -19.03
CA GLY A 13 14.51 8.79 -18.19
C GLY A 13 15.99 8.67 -18.55
N ALA A 14 16.39 7.60 -19.26
CA ALA A 14 17.77 7.44 -19.72
C ALA A 14 18.15 8.52 -20.76
N ALA A 15 17.17 9.15 -21.40
CA ALA A 15 17.41 10.23 -22.35
C ALA A 15 18.04 11.48 -21.72
N ILE A 16 18.01 11.64 -20.38
CA ILE A 16 18.58 12.82 -19.71
C ILE A 16 20.07 13.03 -20.05
N SER A 17 20.83 11.97 -20.30
CA SER A 17 22.25 12.06 -20.67
C SER A 17 22.49 12.48 -22.12
N LEU A 18 21.44 12.52 -22.94
CA LEU A 18 21.52 12.80 -24.38
C LEU A 18 21.34 14.29 -24.70
N PHE A 19 20.87 15.10 -23.74
CA PHE A 19 20.58 16.52 -23.95
C PHE A 19 21.58 17.40 -23.20
N GLU A 20 22.27 18.27 -23.93
CA GLU A 20 23.14 19.28 -23.34
C GLU A 20 22.32 20.21 -22.42
N GLY A 21 22.85 20.45 -21.21
CA GLY A 21 22.18 21.30 -20.21
C GLY A 21 21.01 20.66 -19.47
N ALA A 22 20.68 19.39 -19.71
CA ALA A 22 19.64 18.70 -18.94
C ALA A 22 20.02 18.56 -17.46
N THR A 23 19.04 18.72 -16.57
CA THR A 23 19.23 18.66 -15.12
C THR A 23 18.02 18.08 -14.39
N ALA A 24 18.23 17.64 -13.16
CA ALA A 24 17.19 17.12 -12.29
C ALA A 24 16.72 18.18 -11.29
N VAL A 25 15.41 18.30 -11.11
CA VAL A 25 14.81 19.21 -10.10
C VAL A 25 14.18 18.37 -8.99
N LYS A 26 14.61 18.60 -7.75
CA LYS A 26 13.99 17.99 -6.58
C LYS A 26 12.60 18.59 -6.37
N VAL A 27 11.59 17.74 -6.29
CA VAL A 27 10.19 18.14 -6.05
C VAL A 27 9.66 17.56 -4.74
N PRO A 28 8.62 18.18 -4.13
CA PRO A 28 7.94 17.60 -2.98
C PRO A 28 7.35 16.22 -3.28
N ARG A 29 7.30 15.34 -2.27
CA ARG A 29 6.74 13.98 -2.35
C ARG A 29 5.32 13.94 -2.90
N VAL A 30 4.52 14.97 -2.61
CA VAL A 30 3.12 15.10 -3.07
C VAL A 30 2.95 15.13 -4.59
N ARG A 31 4.03 15.28 -5.37
CA ARG A 31 3.99 15.18 -6.84
C ARG A 31 4.07 13.74 -7.37
N PHE A 32 4.26 12.76 -6.50
CA PHE A 32 4.49 11.38 -6.92
C PHE A 32 3.79 10.41 -5.97
N PHE A 33 2.81 9.66 -6.47
CA PHE A 33 2.12 8.59 -5.75
C PHE A 33 2.11 7.32 -6.62
N PRO A 34 3.23 6.58 -6.68
CA PRO A 34 3.36 5.45 -7.59
C PRO A 34 2.47 4.29 -7.17
N VAL A 35 1.93 3.55 -8.15
CA VAL A 35 1.28 2.25 -7.96
C VAL A 35 2.01 1.24 -8.81
N LYS A 36 2.78 0.37 -8.18
CA LYS A 36 3.56 -0.69 -8.84
C LYS A 36 3.17 -2.07 -8.34
N LYS A 37 2.76 -2.16 -7.06
CA LYS A 37 2.33 -3.39 -6.40
C LYS A 37 0.96 -3.22 -5.74
N CYS A 38 0.33 -4.33 -5.37
CA CYS A 38 -0.89 -4.35 -4.57
C CYS A 38 -0.75 -3.64 -3.22
N SER A 39 0.46 -3.63 -2.63
CA SER A 39 0.74 -2.85 -1.41
C SER A 39 0.62 -1.34 -1.63
N ASP A 40 1.09 -0.82 -2.77
CA ASP A 40 0.93 0.59 -3.12
C ASP A 40 -0.55 0.93 -3.34
N LEU A 41 -1.29 0.02 -3.99
CA LEU A 41 -2.72 0.18 -4.22
C LEU A 41 -3.51 0.17 -2.91
N LEU A 42 -3.16 -0.70 -1.97
CA LEU A 42 -3.77 -0.76 -0.64
C LEU A 42 -3.55 0.56 0.12
N ALA A 43 -2.33 1.09 0.11
CA ALA A 43 -2.02 2.38 0.72
C ALA A 43 -2.89 3.50 0.12
N LEU A 44 -3.02 3.55 -1.21
CA LEU A 44 -3.82 4.55 -1.92
C LEU A 44 -5.32 4.44 -1.71
N ARG A 45 -5.85 3.23 -1.57
CA ARG A 45 -7.28 2.98 -1.30
C ARG A 45 -7.65 3.21 0.16
N SER A 46 -6.68 3.16 1.06
CA SER A 46 -6.88 3.50 2.47
C SER A 46 -7.14 4.99 2.67
N ASP A 47 -7.53 5.35 3.88
CA ASP A 47 -7.68 6.73 4.33
C ASP A 47 -6.35 7.46 4.56
N CYS A 48 -5.20 6.91 4.16
CA CYS A 48 -3.93 7.65 4.13
C CYS A 48 -3.95 8.81 3.13
N PHE A 49 -4.82 8.72 2.12
CA PHE A 49 -4.96 9.72 1.07
C PHE A 49 -6.42 10.14 0.92
N VAL A 50 -6.62 11.37 0.47
CA VAL A 50 -7.94 11.95 0.20
C VAL A 50 -7.94 12.49 -1.22
N PHE A 51 -9.00 12.18 -1.96
CA PHE A 51 -9.26 12.78 -3.26
C PHE A 51 -9.90 14.16 -3.05
N SER A 52 -9.19 15.21 -3.40
CA SER A 52 -9.63 16.58 -3.14
C SER A 52 -10.62 17.07 -4.21
N ASN A 53 -11.36 18.14 -3.89
CA ASN A 53 -12.25 18.82 -4.83
C ASN A 53 -11.53 19.36 -6.08
N GLN A 54 -10.20 19.55 -6.01
CA GLN A 54 -9.35 19.98 -7.12
C GLN A 54 -8.95 18.81 -8.05
N LYS A 55 -9.59 17.65 -7.90
CA LYS A 55 -9.35 16.43 -8.69
C LYS A 55 -7.91 15.90 -8.60
N ASN A 56 -7.25 16.15 -7.46
CA ASN A 56 -5.94 15.59 -7.16
C ASN A 56 -6.00 14.74 -5.90
N LEU A 57 -5.11 13.76 -5.84
CA LEU A 57 -4.89 12.98 -4.63
C LEU A 57 -3.96 13.77 -3.71
N THR A 58 -4.31 13.82 -2.42
CA THR A 58 -3.53 14.50 -1.38
C THR A 58 -3.34 13.57 -0.18
N ILE A 59 -2.30 13.79 0.61
CA ILE A 59 -2.13 13.09 1.88
C ILE A 59 -3.23 13.53 2.83
N ASN A 60 -3.83 12.60 3.57
CA ASN A 60 -4.87 12.92 4.53
C ASN A 60 -4.38 13.99 5.54
N PRO A 61 -5.13 15.10 5.75
CA PRO A 61 -4.76 16.17 6.69
C PRO A 61 -4.42 15.69 8.11
N ILE A 62 -5.05 14.61 8.59
CA ILE A 62 -4.73 14.01 9.89
C ILE A 62 -3.26 13.60 9.95
N ARG A 63 -2.76 12.95 8.88
CA ARG A 63 -1.35 12.56 8.77
C ARG A 63 -0.42 13.76 8.66
N VAL A 64 -0.85 14.82 7.97
CA VAL A 64 -0.07 16.07 7.87
C VAL A 64 0.12 16.71 9.24
N VAL A 65 -0.95 16.83 10.05
CA VAL A 65 -0.88 17.36 11.41
C VAL A 65 0.02 16.51 12.32
N GLN A 66 0.05 15.20 12.10
CA GLN A 66 0.95 14.26 12.81
C GLN A 66 2.38 14.23 12.25
N ASN A 67 2.72 15.07 11.27
CA ASN A 67 4.02 15.06 10.57
C ASN A 67 4.36 13.71 9.91
N LYS A 68 3.34 12.94 9.51
CA LYS A 68 3.45 11.65 8.79
C LYS A 68 3.29 11.87 7.28
N LEU A 69 4.23 12.59 6.67
CA LEU A 69 4.19 12.97 5.25
C LEU A 69 4.62 11.84 4.29
N ASP A 70 5.19 10.77 4.83
CA ASP A 70 5.54 9.59 4.05
C ASP A 70 4.34 8.64 3.87
N SER A 71 4.35 7.93 2.74
CA SER A 71 3.41 6.83 2.50
C SER A 71 3.64 5.72 3.53
N VAL A 72 2.55 5.18 4.08
CA VAL A 72 2.59 4.00 4.95
C VAL A 72 3.38 2.87 4.28
N LYS A 73 4.27 2.23 5.04
CA LYS A 73 5.06 1.10 4.53
C LYS A 73 4.23 -0.17 4.62
N ILE A 74 3.82 -0.72 3.48
CA ILE A 74 2.99 -1.92 3.42
C ILE A 74 3.78 -3.06 2.77
N ASP A 75 3.84 -4.18 3.48
CA ASP A 75 4.40 -5.45 2.99
C ASP A 75 3.31 -6.52 3.06
N LEU A 76 3.04 -7.18 1.93
CA LEU A 76 1.96 -8.15 1.81
C LEU A 76 2.53 -9.47 1.29
N ASP A 77 2.04 -10.57 1.83
CA ASP A 77 2.36 -11.90 1.36
C ASP A 77 2.06 -12.06 -0.14
N PRO A 78 3.06 -12.30 -1.00
CA PRO A 78 2.85 -12.39 -2.44
C PRO A 78 2.00 -13.60 -2.84
N GLU A 79 1.90 -14.64 -2.00
CA GLU A 79 1.04 -15.80 -2.26
C GLU A 79 -0.44 -15.42 -2.24
N TYR A 80 -0.82 -14.53 -1.32
CA TYR A 80 -2.22 -14.15 -1.04
C TYR A 80 -2.61 -12.76 -1.54
N TYR A 81 -1.65 -11.89 -1.83
CA TYR A 81 -1.91 -10.49 -2.21
C TYR A 81 -1.13 -10.06 -3.46
N GLY A 82 -0.40 -10.98 -4.11
CA GLY A 82 0.46 -10.66 -5.25
C GLY A 82 -0.30 -10.25 -6.51
N LYS A 83 -1.51 -10.79 -6.72
CA LYS A 83 -2.40 -10.44 -7.83
C LYS A 83 -3.57 -9.58 -7.35
N ILE A 84 -4.10 -8.77 -8.27
CA ILE A 84 -5.21 -7.87 -7.96
C ILE A 84 -6.45 -8.63 -7.47
N ASP A 85 -6.85 -9.71 -8.12
CA ASP A 85 -8.05 -10.48 -7.72
C ASP A 85 -7.92 -11.04 -6.30
N GLN A 86 -6.70 -11.44 -5.90
CA GLN A 86 -6.44 -11.95 -4.56
C GLN A 86 -6.51 -10.84 -3.50
N LEU A 87 -6.00 -9.64 -3.84
CA LEU A 87 -6.14 -8.44 -3.00
C LEU A 87 -7.62 -8.07 -2.84
N GLU A 88 -8.39 -8.01 -3.92
CA GLU A 88 -9.82 -7.68 -3.88
C GLU A 88 -10.60 -8.67 -3.01
N GLU A 89 -10.30 -9.96 -3.11
CA GLU A 89 -10.96 -10.99 -2.31
C GLU A 89 -10.80 -10.76 -0.79
N ARG A 90 -9.59 -10.38 -0.35
CA ARG A 90 -9.25 -10.23 1.07
C ARG A 90 -9.69 -8.89 1.67
N PHE A 91 -9.85 -7.88 0.82
CA PHE A 91 -10.34 -6.55 1.17
C PHE A 91 -11.75 -6.25 0.61
N LYS A 92 -12.52 -7.28 0.26
CA LYS A 92 -13.87 -7.15 -0.33
C LYS A 92 -14.87 -6.38 0.54
N ASN A 93 -14.67 -6.39 1.85
CA ASN A 93 -15.53 -5.70 2.81
C ASN A 93 -15.01 -4.29 3.18
N GLY A 94 -13.97 -3.82 2.50
CA GLY A 94 -13.32 -2.54 2.76
C GLY A 94 -11.86 -2.70 3.19
N VAL A 95 -11.09 -1.64 2.94
CA VAL A 95 -9.71 -1.50 3.40
C VAL A 95 -9.73 -0.99 4.84
N PRO A 96 -8.89 -1.51 5.75
CA PRO A 96 -8.79 -0.98 7.11
C PRO A 96 -8.35 0.49 7.11
N SER A 97 -8.74 1.23 8.14
CA SER A 97 -8.16 2.56 8.38
C SER A 97 -6.67 2.41 8.69
N LEU A 98 -5.85 3.15 7.93
CA LEU A 98 -4.39 3.20 8.03
C LEU A 98 -3.88 4.61 8.34
N VAL A 99 -4.77 5.58 8.59
CA VAL A 99 -4.42 6.98 8.84
C VAL A 99 -3.39 7.12 9.96
N ASP A 100 -3.49 6.31 11.02
CA ASP A 100 -2.55 6.29 12.15
C ASP A 100 -1.43 5.25 12.00
N CYS A 101 -1.43 4.45 10.93
CA CYS A 101 -0.46 3.39 10.65
C CYS A 101 0.87 3.95 10.12
N GLU A 102 1.98 3.44 10.64
CA GLU A 102 3.34 3.69 10.19
C GLU A 102 3.85 2.58 9.26
N SER A 103 3.58 1.32 9.62
CA SER A 103 3.89 0.16 8.81
C SER A 103 2.93 -0.99 9.06
N LEU A 104 2.56 -1.69 8.00
CA LEU A 104 1.71 -2.87 8.02
C LEU A 104 2.40 -4.01 7.27
N THR A 105 2.62 -5.14 7.95
CA THR A 105 3.05 -6.38 7.33
C THR A 105 1.98 -7.44 7.52
N ILE A 106 1.54 -8.10 6.45
CA ILE A 106 0.56 -9.20 6.51
C ILE A 106 1.19 -10.46 5.91
N LYS A 107 1.21 -11.55 6.68
CA LYS A 107 1.68 -12.88 6.27
C LYS A 107 0.57 -13.91 6.41
N GLY A 108 0.43 -14.78 5.42
CA GLY A 108 -0.64 -15.78 5.35
C GLY A 108 -2.00 -15.22 4.91
N ASP A 109 -3.01 -16.09 4.92
CA ASP A 109 -4.33 -15.79 4.38
C ASP A 109 -5.22 -15.06 5.40
N VAL A 110 -5.29 -13.73 5.31
CA VAL A 110 -6.03 -12.88 6.26
C VAL A 110 -7.09 -12.05 5.54
N PHE A 111 -8.31 -12.12 6.07
CA PHE A 111 -9.46 -11.35 5.61
C PHE A 111 -9.82 -10.26 6.61
N PHE A 112 -10.33 -9.14 6.09
CA PHE A 112 -10.78 -8.03 6.92
C PHE A 112 -12.29 -7.86 6.83
N GLN A 113 -12.95 -7.84 7.99
CA GLN A 113 -14.32 -7.36 8.11
C GLN A 113 -14.36 -5.82 8.10
N PRO A 114 -15.54 -5.18 7.97
CA PRO A 114 -15.65 -3.72 7.95
C PRO A 114 -15.08 -3.04 9.21
N ASN A 115 -14.79 -1.74 9.10
CA ASN A 115 -14.45 -0.87 10.24
C ASN A 115 -13.20 -1.26 11.05
N VAL A 116 -12.28 -2.06 10.50
CA VAL A 116 -11.00 -2.38 11.14
C VAL A 116 -10.05 -1.17 11.09
N THR A 117 -9.33 -0.93 12.18
CA THR A 117 -8.34 0.15 12.30
C THR A 117 -6.97 -0.41 12.69
N ILE A 118 -5.92 0.01 11.98
CA ILE A 118 -4.52 -0.35 12.26
C ILE A 118 -3.76 0.90 12.69
N LYS A 119 -3.05 0.85 13.83
CA LYS A 119 -2.25 1.99 14.30
C LYS A 119 -0.80 1.61 14.61
N GLY A 120 0.12 2.55 14.36
CA GLY A 120 1.54 2.36 14.63
C GLY A 120 2.19 1.34 13.69
N LYS A 121 3.06 0.49 14.23
CA LYS A 121 3.76 -0.56 13.47
C LYS A 121 3.13 -1.91 13.81
N VAL A 122 2.57 -2.57 12.81
CA VAL A 122 1.77 -3.78 12.99
C VAL A 122 2.24 -4.87 12.03
N LYS A 123 2.53 -6.05 12.58
CA LYS A 123 2.66 -7.29 11.83
C LYS A 123 1.51 -8.24 12.15
N ILE A 124 0.78 -8.68 11.14
CA ILE A 124 -0.26 -9.71 11.26
C ILE A 124 0.26 -10.98 10.57
N GLU A 125 0.29 -12.09 11.30
CA GLU A 125 0.81 -13.37 10.79
C GLU A 125 -0.18 -14.49 11.08
N ASN A 126 -0.80 -15.02 10.02
CA ASN A 126 -1.58 -16.23 10.08
C ASN A 126 -0.67 -17.44 9.78
N SER A 127 -0.43 -18.28 10.78
CA SER A 127 0.40 -19.49 10.64
C SER A 127 -0.42 -20.75 10.35
N LYS A 128 -1.75 -20.62 10.30
CA LYS A 128 -2.67 -21.73 10.03
C LYS A 128 -2.79 -21.96 8.53
N LYS A 129 -3.18 -23.18 8.16
CA LYS A 129 -3.52 -23.54 6.76
C LYS A 129 -4.85 -22.96 6.30
N SER A 130 -5.70 -22.53 7.23
CA SER A 130 -7.01 -21.94 6.96
C SER A 130 -6.93 -20.42 6.97
N SER A 131 -7.81 -19.77 6.21
CA SER A 131 -8.01 -18.33 6.30
C SER A 131 -8.51 -17.90 7.68
N VAL A 132 -8.19 -16.66 8.06
CA VAL A 132 -8.65 -16.04 9.32
C VAL A 132 -9.26 -14.67 9.03
N ASP A 133 -10.42 -14.42 9.63
CA ASP A 133 -11.08 -13.11 9.60
C ASP A 133 -10.69 -12.25 10.81
N ILE A 134 -10.19 -11.04 10.54
CA ILE A 134 -10.14 -9.96 11.52
C ILE A 134 -11.56 -9.43 11.70
N LYS A 135 -12.04 -9.41 12.94
CA LYS A 135 -13.43 -9.06 13.27
C LYS A 135 -13.76 -7.60 13.03
N GLU A 136 -15.02 -7.34 12.72
CA GLU A 136 -15.54 -5.99 12.51
C GLU A 136 -15.20 -5.07 13.69
N GLY A 137 -14.79 -3.83 13.39
CA GLY A 137 -14.49 -2.84 14.41
C GLY A 137 -13.20 -3.08 15.21
N SER A 138 -12.42 -4.12 14.87
CA SER A 138 -11.15 -4.40 15.57
C SER A 138 -10.18 -3.23 15.45
N VAL A 139 -9.53 -2.88 16.56
CA VAL A 139 -8.42 -1.93 16.60
C VAL A 139 -7.15 -2.71 16.91
N ILE A 140 -6.18 -2.68 16.00
CA ILE A 140 -4.92 -3.43 16.13
C ILE A 140 -3.78 -2.42 16.33
N GLU A 141 -3.17 -2.49 17.51
CA GLU A 141 -2.05 -1.65 17.94
C GLU A 141 -0.93 -2.57 18.48
N GLY A 142 -0.23 -3.24 17.56
CA GLY A 142 0.85 -4.19 17.87
C GLY A 142 0.80 -5.43 16.99
N ASP A 143 1.78 -6.32 17.18
CA ASP A 143 1.87 -7.55 16.41
C ASP A 143 0.79 -8.56 16.82
N LEU A 144 0.23 -9.24 15.83
CA LEU A 144 -0.86 -10.21 15.98
C LEU A 144 -0.48 -11.53 15.29
N THR A 145 -0.44 -12.61 16.05
CA THR A 145 -0.28 -13.98 15.52
C THR A 145 -1.62 -14.70 15.62
N LEU A 146 -2.08 -15.24 14.48
CA LEU A 146 -3.41 -15.84 14.30
C LEU A 146 -3.35 -17.36 14.14
#